data_AF-A0AA97DKB4-F1
#
_entry.id   AF-A0AA97DKB4-F1
#
_cell.length_a   1.000
_cell.length_b   1.000
_cell.length_c   1.000
_cell.angle_alpha   90.00
_cell.angle_beta   90.00
_cell.angle_gamma   90.00
#
_symmetry.space_group_name_H-M   'P 1'
#
loop_
_entity.id
_entity.type
_entity.pdbx_description
1 polymer ?
#
loop_
_entity_poly.entity_id
_entity_poly.type
_entity_poly.pdbx_seq_one_letter_code
_entity_poly.pdbx_strand_id
1 'polypeptide(L)'
;MSTLSALPDVASQEVTSLDALVRGPIAAAVLRSLMRDQMRQMRENGAGVQTWTLPVFKALQEASGVEIERTALVSVTGRGIGRLNSSSWVGVMEAATRTQRSERQIRRLAASGRVIAKRLGNRSWLIDIESLENVLRRQAA
;
A
#
# COMPACT_ATOMS: atom_id res chain seq x y z
N MET A 1 -65.80 12.91 33.60
CA MET A 1 -65.70 12.10 32.37
C MET A 1 -65.07 12.96 31.29
N SER A 2 -63.84 12.64 30.89
CA SER A 2 -63.23 12.93 29.57
C SER A 2 -61.79 12.42 29.62
N THR A 3 -61.63 11.16 29.21
CA THR A 3 -60.35 10.51 28.94
C THR A 3 -59.86 10.98 27.58
N LEU A 4 -58.99 11.99 27.53
CA LEU A 4 -58.30 12.33 26.30
C LEU A 4 -57.02 11.49 26.21
N SER A 5 -57.14 10.44 25.43
CA SER A 5 -56.11 9.50 25.01
C SER A 5 -54.87 10.24 24.50
N ALA A 6 -53.81 10.32 25.30
CA ALA A 6 -52.47 10.54 24.79
C ALA A 6 -52.04 9.23 24.11
N LEU A 7 -52.29 9.13 22.80
CA LEU A 7 -51.63 8.12 21.97
C LEU A 7 -50.12 8.39 22.02
N PRO A 8 -49.29 7.43 22.48
CA PRO A 8 -47.88 7.47 22.22
C PRO A 8 -47.66 6.65 20.94
N ASP A 9 -47.47 7.26 19.76
CA ASP A 9 -46.92 6.43 18.69
C ASP A 9 -46.28 7.11 17.46
N VAL A 10 -45.11 6.54 17.15
CA VAL A 10 -44.41 6.42 15.85
C VAL A 10 -43.95 7.66 15.07
N ALA A 11 -43.20 8.58 15.67
CA ALA A 11 -42.32 9.47 14.87
C ALA A 11 -40.83 9.37 15.23
N SER A 12 -40.45 8.35 16.01
CA SER A 12 -39.06 8.01 16.31
C SER A 12 -38.47 6.95 15.37
N GLN A 13 -39.08 6.69 14.21
CA GLN A 13 -38.50 5.76 13.25
C GLN A 13 -37.47 6.45 12.36
N GLU A 14 -36.21 6.24 12.75
CA GLU A 14 -35.01 6.31 11.95
C GLU A 14 -35.28 5.97 10.48
N VAL A 15 -35.41 6.99 9.64
CA VAL A 15 -35.09 6.79 8.23
C VAL A 15 -33.58 6.74 8.17
N THR A 16 -33.01 5.55 8.43
CA THR A 16 -31.66 5.24 7.99
C THR A 16 -31.66 5.54 6.50
N SER A 17 -31.09 6.68 6.10
CA SER A 17 -31.14 7.13 4.71
C SER A 17 -30.61 6.00 3.82
N LEU A 18 -31.17 5.84 2.62
CA LEU A 18 -30.68 4.82 1.69
C LEU A 18 -29.15 4.93 1.50
N ASP A 19 -28.61 6.14 1.57
CA ASP A 19 -27.18 6.41 1.63
C ASP A 19 -26.50 5.75 2.83
N ALA A 20 -27.03 5.88 4.04
CA ALA A 20 -26.50 5.22 5.23
C ALA A 20 -26.60 3.68 5.13
N LEU A 21 -27.68 3.14 4.54
CA LEU A 21 -27.88 1.70 4.37
C LEU A 21 -26.89 1.10 3.35
N VAL A 22 -26.60 1.85 2.28
CA VAL A 22 -25.76 1.39 1.16
C VAL A 22 -24.28 1.74 1.36
N ARG A 23 -23.97 2.77 2.16
CA ARG A 23 -22.60 3.20 2.48
C ARG A 23 -21.77 2.07 3.07
N GLY A 24 -22.33 1.29 3.99
CA GLY A 24 -21.63 0.17 4.62
C GLY A 24 -21.14 -0.89 3.61
N PRO A 25 -22.06 -1.50 2.85
CA PRO A 25 -21.73 -2.47 1.80
C PRO A 25 -20.80 -1.95 0.71
N ILE A 26 -21.00 -0.70 0.25
CA ILE A 26 -20.13 -0.08 -0.76
C ILE A 26 -18.73 0.12 -0.19
N ALA A 27 -18.60 0.68 1.01
CA ALA A 27 -17.30 0.89 1.65
C ALA A 27 -16.54 -0.45 1.81
N ALA A 28 -17.23 -1.52 2.20
CA ALA A 28 -16.64 -2.86 2.30
C ALA A 28 -16.20 -3.42 0.93
N ALA A 29 -16.97 -3.18 -0.13
CA ALA A 29 -16.59 -3.59 -1.49
C ALA A 29 -15.36 -2.82 -2.01
N VAL A 30 -15.36 -1.50 -1.83
CA VAL A 30 -14.25 -0.61 -2.22
C VAL A 30 -12.98 -0.98 -1.46
N LEU A 31 -13.08 -1.21 -0.15
CA LEU A 31 -11.95 -1.60 0.69
C LEU A 31 -11.33 -2.93 0.23
N ARG A 32 -12.15 -3.95 -0.03
CA ARG A 32 -11.68 -5.23 -0.57
C ARG A 32 -11.01 -5.09 -1.94
N SER A 33 -11.57 -4.26 -2.82
CA SER A 33 -11.01 -3.99 -4.14
C SER A 33 -9.64 -3.33 -4.03
N LEU A 34 -9.51 -2.29 -3.19
CA LEU A 34 -8.25 -1.59 -2.96
C LEU A 34 -7.20 -2.50 -2.32
N MET A 35 -7.57 -3.33 -1.34
CA MET A 35 -6.64 -4.31 -0.76
C MET A 35 -6.11 -5.28 -1.81
N ARG A 36 -6.96 -5.78 -2.71
CA ARG A 36 -6.54 -6.65 -3.81
C ARG A 36 -5.60 -5.96 -4.80
N ASP A 37 -5.92 -4.72 -5.17
CA ASP A 37 -5.08 -3.93 -6.06
C ASP A 37 -3.70 -3.67 -5.43
N GLN A 38 -3.65 -3.28 -4.16
CA GLN A 38 -2.39 -3.05 -3.44
C GLN A 38 -1.58 -4.34 -3.31
N MET A 39 -2.20 -5.48 -2.98
CA MET A 39 -1.50 -6.77 -2.99
C MET A 39 -0.94 -7.14 -4.37
N ARG A 40 -1.67 -6.82 -5.44
CA ARG A 40 -1.20 -7.02 -6.81
C ARG A 40 -0.01 -6.11 -7.12
N GLN A 41 -0.09 -4.83 -6.79
CA GLN A 41 1.01 -3.88 -6.96
C GLN A 41 2.25 -4.28 -6.15
N MET A 42 2.08 -4.80 -4.93
CA MET A 42 3.18 -5.35 -4.14
C MET A 42 3.86 -6.54 -4.83
N ARG A 43 3.10 -7.45 -5.46
CA ARG A 43 3.65 -8.60 -6.18
C ARG A 43 4.35 -8.21 -7.48
N GLU A 44 3.75 -7.30 -8.25
CA GLU A 44 4.22 -6.94 -9.60
C GLU A 44 5.34 -5.90 -9.56
N ASN A 45 5.26 -4.92 -8.65
CA ASN A 45 6.14 -3.76 -8.62
C ASN A 45 7.05 -3.72 -7.39
N GLY A 46 6.84 -4.59 -6.39
CA GLY A 46 7.56 -4.55 -5.12
C GLY A 46 7.32 -3.26 -4.31
N ALA A 47 6.42 -2.39 -4.77
CA ALA A 47 6.10 -1.13 -4.12
C ALA A 47 5.30 -1.41 -2.84
N GLY A 48 5.78 -0.88 -1.71
CA GLY A 48 5.05 -0.90 -0.45
C GLY A 48 3.76 -0.09 -0.53
N VAL A 49 2.83 -0.36 0.39
CA VAL A 49 1.54 0.33 0.47
C VAL A 49 1.74 1.83 0.60
N GLN A 50 1.17 2.59 -0.35
CA GLN A 50 1.27 4.05 -0.41
C GLN A 50 0.84 4.68 0.93
N THR A 51 1.53 5.73 1.37
CA THR A 51 1.30 6.36 2.69
C THR A 51 -0.11 6.96 2.82
N TRP A 52 -0.71 7.37 1.71
CA TRP A 52 -2.10 7.84 1.65
C TRP A 52 -3.13 6.72 1.81
N THR A 53 -2.75 5.46 1.63
CA THR A 53 -3.68 4.33 1.66
C THR A 53 -4.15 4.00 3.08
N LEU A 54 -3.32 4.25 4.10
CA LEU A 54 -3.67 4.04 5.51
C LEU A 54 -4.87 4.87 5.98
N PRO A 55 -4.91 6.21 5.81
CA PRO A 55 -6.08 6.99 6.20
C PRO A 55 -7.33 6.61 5.39
N VAL A 56 -7.18 6.24 4.11
CA VAL A 56 -8.30 5.78 3.27
C VAL A 56 -8.87 4.46 3.76
N PHE A 57 -8.02 3.49 4.12
CA PHE A 57 -8.47 2.21 4.69
C PHE A 57 -9.18 2.39 6.01
N LYS A 58 -8.67 3.26 6.87
CA LYS A 58 -9.31 3.57 8.16
C LYS A 58 -10.69 4.19 7.96
N ALA A 59 -10.80 5.19 7.08
CA ALA A 59 -12.08 5.84 6.77
C ALA A 59 -13.11 4.86 6.15
N LEU A 60 -12.65 3.97 5.26
CA LEU A 60 -13.52 2.95 4.66
C LEU A 60 -13.93 1.86 5.65
N GLN A 61 -13.05 1.49 6.57
CA GLN A 61 -13.37 0.55 7.65
C GLN A 61 -14.45 1.13 8.56
N GLU A 62 -14.27 2.37 9.03
CA GLU A 62 -15.26 3.09 9.84
C GLU A 62 -16.60 3.25 9.12
N ALA A 63 -16.57 3.61 7.83
CA ALA A 63 -17.79 3.74 7.02
C ALA A 63 -18.46 2.41 6.72
N SER A 64 -17.72 1.29 6.72
CA SER A 64 -18.26 -0.03 6.42
C SER A 64 -19.02 -0.64 7.60
N GLY A 65 -18.71 -0.25 8.83
CA GLY A 65 -19.19 -0.92 10.05
C GLY A 65 -18.69 -2.37 10.20
N VAL A 66 -17.85 -2.85 9.30
CA VAL A 66 -17.28 -4.20 9.31
C VAL A 66 -15.91 -4.15 9.97
N GLU A 67 -15.75 -4.89 11.05
CA GLU A 67 -14.46 -5.09 11.68
C GLU A 67 -13.62 -6.03 10.81
N ILE A 68 -12.84 -5.44 9.89
CA ILE A 68 -11.91 -6.22 9.08
C ILE A 68 -10.76 -6.65 9.97
N GLU A 69 -10.49 -7.96 9.96
CA GLU A 69 -9.41 -8.58 10.68
C GLU A 69 -8.12 -7.76 10.56
N ARG A 70 -7.65 -7.25 11.70
CA ARG A 70 -6.45 -6.40 11.78
C ARG A 70 -5.23 -7.11 11.19
N THR A 71 -5.20 -8.44 11.23
CA THR A 71 -4.25 -9.34 10.55
C THR A 71 -4.23 -9.17 9.03
N ALA A 72 -5.39 -9.04 8.37
CA ALA A 72 -5.47 -8.81 6.93
C ALA A 72 -4.96 -7.40 6.57
N LEU A 73 -5.30 -6.39 7.37
CA LEU A 73 -4.76 -5.03 7.24
C LEU A 73 -3.26 -4.97 7.47
N VAL A 74 -2.73 -5.67 8.48
CA VAL A 74 -1.28 -5.76 8.77
C VAL A 74 -0.55 -6.60 7.71
N SER A 75 -1.19 -7.57 7.07
CA SER A 75 -0.56 -8.29 5.96
C SER A 75 -0.32 -7.41 4.73
N VAL A 76 -1.22 -6.43 4.52
CA VAL A 76 -1.13 -5.42 3.46
C VAL A 76 -0.19 -4.29 3.89
N THR A 77 -0.38 -3.74 5.08
CA THR A 77 0.31 -2.52 5.56
C THR A 77 1.61 -2.79 6.32
N GLY A 78 1.71 -3.92 7.02
CA GLY A 78 2.75 -4.20 8.01
C GLY A 78 4.02 -4.84 7.47
N ARG A 79 4.03 -5.39 6.25
CA ARG A 79 5.27 -5.90 5.63
C ARG A 79 6.00 -4.85 4.77
N GLY A 80 5.51 -3.61 4.75
CA GLY A 80 5.91 -2.59 3.80
C GLY A 80 5.94 -1.17 4.36
N ILE A 81 6.26 -0.97 5.64
CA ILE A 81 6.92 0.29 6.06
C ILE A 81 8.43 0.22 5.71
N GLY A 82 8.76 -0.47 4.61
CA GLY A 82 9.97 -0.15 3.86
C GLY A 82 9.62 1.13 3.13
N ARG A 83 10.10 2.24 3.66
CA ARG A 83 10.05 3.60 3.10
C ARG A 83 9.57 3.61 1.64
N LEU A 84 8.41 4.21 1.39
CA LEU A 84 8.10 4.80 0.09
C LEU A 84 9.06 5.95 -0.15
N ASN A 85 10.31 5.60 -0.40
CA ASN A 85 11.15 6.46 -1.14
C ASN A 85 10.85 6.11 -2.58
N SER A 86 10.42 7.10 -3.35
CA SER A 86 10.38 7.04 -4.81
C SER A 86 11.54 6.18 -5.29
N SER A 87 11.27 4.97 -5.78
CA SER A 87 12.32 4.09 -6.28
C SER A 87 13.00 4.83 -7.42
N SER A 88 14.15 5.43 -7.13
CA SER A 88 14.96 6.16 -8.10
C SER A 88 15.69 5.10 -8.89
N TRP A 89 14.94 4.50 -9.82
CA TRP A 89 15.47 3.55 -10.78
C TRP A 89 16.46 4.27 -11.66
N VAL A 90 17.73 3.92 -11.52
CA VAL A 90 18.82 4.53 -12.27
C VAL A 90 19.51 3.48 -13.12
N GLY A 91 20.06 3.92 -14.25
CA GLY A 91 20.88 3.04 -15.09
C GLY A 91 22.17 2.64 -14.37
N VAL A 92 22.78 1.53 -14.79
CA VAL A 92 24.07 1.05 -14.25
C VAL A 92 25.14 2.13 -14.22
N MET A 93 25.26 2.91 -15.30
CA MET A 93 26.25 3.98 -15.43
C MET A 93 26.00 5.10 -14.41
N GLU A 94 24.75 5.52 -14.24
CA GLU A 94 24.40 6.54 -13.26
C GLU A 94 24.61 6.05 -11.82
N ALA A 95 24.25 4.80 -11.54
CA ALA A 95 24.51 4.17 -10.25
C ALA A 95 26.02 4.08 -9.94
N ALA A 96 26.84 3.80 -10.95
CA ALA A 96 28.30 3.76 -10.84
C ALA A 96 28.87 5.14 -10.46
N THR A 97 28.42 6.19 -11.15
CA THR A 97 28.83 7.56 -10.86
C THR A 97 28.42 8.00 -9.46
N ARG A 98 27.17 7.71 -9.03
CA ARG A 98 26.66 8.11 -7.71
C ARG A 98 27.37 7.39 -6.55
N THR A 99 27.66 6.10 -6.71
CA THR A 99 28.26 5.28 -5.64
C THR A 99 29.79 5.23 -5.71
N GLN A 100 30.40 5.89 -6.70
CA GLN A 100 31.84 5.83 -7.00
C GLN A 100 32.35 4.39 -7.15
N ARG A 101 31.53 3.50 -7.73
CA ARG A 101 31.86 2.09 -7.96
C ARG A 101 31.94 1.77 -9.45
N SER A 102 32.65 0.70 -9.78
CA SER A 102 32.73 0.24 -11.17
C SER A 102 31.38 -0.30 -11.65
N GLU A 103 31.02 -0.01 -12.91
CA GLU A 103 29.84 -0.58 -13.55
C GLU A 103 29.83 -2.11 -13.51
N ARG A 104 31.01 -2.74 -13.63
CA ARG A 104 31.17 -4.19 -13.55
C ARG A 104 30.74 -4.74 -12.19
N GLN A 105 31.11 -4.06 -11.10
CA GLN A 105 30.71 -4.44 -9.75
C GLN A 105 29.19 -4.30 -9.57
N ILE A 106 28.62 -3.21 -10.07
CA ILE A 106 27.18 -2.96 -9.99
C ILE A 106 26.38 -4.00 -10.80
N ARG A 107 26.80 -4.32 -12.03
CA ARG A 107 26.20 -5.40 -12.83
C ARG A 107 26.30 -6.75 -12.14
N ARG A 108 27.43 -7.04 -11.47
CA ARG A 108 27.59 -8.27 -10.69
C ARG A 108 26.60 -8.33 -9.53
N LEU A 109 26.42 -7.23 -8.80
CA LEU A 109 25.46 -7.15 -7.70
C LEU A 109 24.02 -7.36 -8.18
N ALA A 110 23.64 -6.70 -9.28
CA ALA A 110 22.34 -6.87 -9.92
C ALA A 110 22.12 -8.31 -10.41
N ALA A 111 23.10 -8.90 -11.12
CA ALA A 111 23.01 -10.27 -11.61
C ALA A 111 22.99 -11.32 -10.47
N SER A 112 23.64 -11.02 -9.34
CA SER A 112 23.63 -11.90 -8.16
C SER A 112 22.35 -11.81 -7.32
N GLY A 113 21.41 -10.92 -7.68
CA GLY A 113 20.17 -10.71 -6.93
C GLY A 113 20.35 -10.05 -5.55
N ARG A 114 21.55 -9.54 -5.25
CA ARG A 114 21.83 -8.87 -3.97
C ARG A 114 21.21 -7.47 -3.88
N VAL A 115 20.91 -6.87 -5.03
CA VAL A 115 20.31 -5.53 -5.15
C VAL A 115 19.04 -5.65 -5.99
N ILE A 116 18.02 -4.88 -5.64
CA ILE A 116 16.77 -4.81 -6.42
C ILE A 116 17.09 -4.20 -7.78
N ALA A 117 16.91 -4.99 -8.84
CA ALA A 117 17.22 -4.59 -10.21
C ALA A 117 16.20 -5.14 -11.20
N LYS A 118 15.87 -4.34 -12.23
CA LYS A 118 14.97 -4.69 -13.32
C LYS A 118 15.74 -4.69 -14.63
N ARG A 119 15.56 -5.74 -15.43
CA ARG A 119 16.18 -5.82 -16.76
C ARG A 119 15.29 -5.09 -17.78
N LEU A 120 15.87 -4.14 -18.50
CA LEU A 120 15.22 -3.41 -19.59
C LEU A 120 15.79 -3.96 -20.92
N GLY A 121 15.03 -4.84 -21.57
CA GLY A 121 15.47 -5.56 -22.77
C GLY A 121 16.66 -6.50 -22.50
N ASN A 122 17.52 -6.69 -23.51
CA ASN A 122 18.59 -7.70 -23.42
C ASN A 122 19.89 -7.21 -22.75
N ARG A 123 20.14 -5.90 -22.67
CA ARG A 123 21.47 -5.36 -22.28
C ARG A 123 21.47 -4.34 -21.14
N SER A 124 20.31 -3.79 -20.80
CA SER A 124 20.23 -2.69 -19.83
C SER A 124 19.63 -3.17 -18.51
N TRP A 125 20.20 -2.69 -17.41
CA TRP A 125 19.69 -2.91 -16.06
C TRP A 125 19.31 -1.56 -15.46
N LEU A 126 18.13 -1.51 -14.87
CA LEU A 126 17.69 -0.46 -13.96
C LEU A 126 17.89 -0.97 -12.55
N ILE A 127 18.47 -0.13 -11.71
CA ILE A 127 18.87 -0.50 -10.36
C ILE A 127 18.22 0.47 -9.41
N ASP A 128 17.64 -0.06 -8.34
CA ASP A 128 17.16 0.77 -7.25
C ASP A 128 18.37 1.29 -6.44
N ILE A 129 18.57 2.60 -6.46
CA ILE A 129 19.75 3.24 -5.84
C ILE A 129 19.80 2.99 -4.32
N GLU A 130 18.64 2.97 -3.66
CA GLU A 130 18.59 2.80 -2.22
C GLU A 130 18.94 1.38 -1.79
N SER A 131 18.44 0.38 -2.53
CA SER A 131 18.85 -1.00 -2.36
C SER A 131 20.37 -1.14 -2.53
N LEU A 132 20.95 -0.49 -3.55
CA LEU A 132 22.39 -0.51 -3.78
C LEU A 132 23.18 0.11 -2.63
N GLU A 133 22.80 1.31 -2.18
CA GLU A 133 23.46 2.01 -1.08
C GLU A 133 23.41 1.21 0.24
N ASN A 134 22.27 0.58 0.53
CA ASN A 134 22.11 -0.26 1.72
C ASN A 134 23.04 -1.48 1.70
N VAL A 135 23.17 -2.13 0.54
CA VAL A 135 24.09 -3.26 0.36
C VAL A 135 25.55 -2.83 0.51
N LEU A 136 25.91 -1.67 -0.07
CA LEU A 136 27.26 -1.14 0.05
C LEU A 136 27.59 -0.74 1.49
N ARG A 137 26.64 -0.14 2.23
CA ARG A 137 26.82 0.20 3.64
C ARG A 137 27.06 -1.04 4.50
N ARG A 138 26.34 -2.13 4.24
CA ARG A 138 26.53 -3.42 4.94
C ARG A 138 27.84 -4.13 4.61
N GLN A 139 28.48 -3.79 3.49
CA GLN A 139 29.79 -4.34 3.11
C GLN A 139 30.96 -3.53 3.70
N ALA A 140 30.70 -2.30 4.14
CA ALA A 140 31.70 -1.41 4.73
C ALA A 140 31.71 -1.44 6.27
N ALA A 141 30.73 -2.11 6.89
CA ALA A 141 30.65 -2.39 8.32
C ALA A 141 31.09 -3.83 8.59
#